data_AF-A0AA40T567-F1
#
_entry.id   AF-A0AA40T567-F1
#
_cell.length_a   1.000
_cell.length_b   1.000
_cell.length_c   1.000
_cell.angle_alpha   90.00
_cell.angle_beta   90.00
_cell.angle_gamma   90.00
#
_symmetry.space_group_name_H-M   'P 1'
#
loop_
_entity.id
_entity.type
_entity.pdbx_description
1 polymer ?
#
loop_
_entity_poly.entity_id
_entity_poly.type
_entity_poly.pdbx_seq_one_letter_code
_entity_poly.pdbx_strand_id
1 'polypeptide(L)' 'MGELPVSRVAELRKRLDLTQRELADLVGVTETTVRNWENNRSGIEWFERIAKLCDALQCAPNDLFRYQKIGENEENA' A
#
# COMPACT_ATOMS: atom_id res chain seq x y z
N MET A 1 -3.24 -12.05 25.16
CA MET A 1 -4.36 -11.19 24.68
C MET A 1 -3.87 -10.58 23.38
N GLY A 2 -4.43 -10.98 22.24
CA GLY A 2 -3.94 -10.54 20.93
C GLY A 2 -4.61 -9.24 20.51
N GLU A 3 -3.85 -8.33 19.91
CA GLU A 3 -4.41 -7.16 19.22
C GLU A 3 -4.72 -7.54 17.77
N LEU A 4 -5.82 -7.02 17.23
CA LEU A 4 -6.18 -7.18 15.82
C LEU A 4 -6.03 -5.83 15.12
N PRO A 5 -5.32 -5.75 13.98
CA PRO A 5 -5.17 -4.50 13.26
C PRO A 5 -6.51 -4.06 12.64
N VAL A 6 -6.83 -2.78 12.77
CA VAL A 6 -8.04 -2.16 12.21
C VAL A 6 -7.65 -1.11 11.19
N SER A 7 -8.38 -1.08 10.08
CA SER A 7 -8.21 -0.14 9.00
C SER A 7 -8.48 1.30 9.42
N ARG A 8 -7.56 2.19 9.04
CA ARG A 8 -7.73 3.65 9.13
C ARG A 8 -7.86 4.30 7.74
N VAL A 9 -7.99 3.51 6.67
CA VAL A 9 -8.01 4.02 5.30
C VAL A 9 -9.16 5.02 5.08
N ALA A 10 -10.36 4.73 5.61
CA ALA A 10 -11.52 5.61 5.48
C ALA A 10 -11.33 6.96 6.18
N GLU A 11 -10.73 6.96 7.37
CA GLU A 11 -10.42 8.17 8.14
C GLU A 11 -9.43 9.05 7.37
N LEU A 12 -8.33 8.45 6.90
CA LEU A 12 -7.27 9.15 6.18
C LEU A 12 -7.75 9.70 4.83
N ARG A 13 -8.54 8.93 4.10
CA ARG A 13 -9.12 9.35 2.83
C ARG A 13 -10.06 10.55 3.01
N LYS A 14 -10.99 10.48 3.98
CA LYS A 14 -11.94 11.56 4.27
C LYS A 14 -11.24 12.84 4.72
N ARG A 15 -10.12 12.74 5.44
CA ARG A 15 -9.31 13.90 5.82
C ARG A 15 -8.71 14.65 4.61
N LEU A 16 -8.61 13.99 3.47
CA LEU A 16 -8.15 14.57 2.21
C LEU A 16 -9.30 14.90 1.25
N ASP A 17 -10.56 14.83 1.71
CA ASP A 17 -11.78 15.03 0.90
C ASP A 17 -11.89 14.14 -0.35
N LEU A 18 -11.27 12.96 -0.32
CA LEU A 18 -11.32 12.01 -1.42
C LEU A 18 -12.50 11.04 -1.32
N THR A 19 -13.09 10.66 -2.45
CA THR A 19 -13.99 9.53 -2.61
C THR A 19 -13.23 8.21 -2.69
N GLN A 20 -13.91 7.07 -2.44
CA GLN A 20 -13.27 5.74 -2.59
C GLN A 20 -12.73 5.52 -4.01
N ARG A 21 -13.41 6.06 -5.02
CA ARG A 21 -13.01 5.99 -6.43
C ARG A 21 -11.72 6.78 -6.67
N GLU A 22 -11.66 8.04 -6.23
CA GLU A 22 -10.46 8.87 -6.41
C GLU A 22 -9.23 8.26 -5.72
N LEU A 23 -9.37 7.73 -4.51
CA LEU A 23 -8.27 7.02 -3.86
C LEU A 23 -7.83 5.79 -4.66
N ALA A 24 -8.78 5.03 -5.20
CA ALA A 24 -8.49 3.85 -6.00
C ALA A 24 -7.69 4.22 -7.27
N ASP A 25 -8.11 5.28 -7.95
CA ASP A 25 -7.45 5.78 -9.16
C ASP A 25 -6.02 6.28 -8.85
N LEU A 26 -5.82 6.99 -7.74
CA LEU A 26 -4.51 7.51 -7.32
C LEU A 26 -3.47 6.40 -7.03
N VAL A 27 -3.91 5.26 -6.49
CA VAL A 27 -3.02 4.16 -6.08
C VAL A 27 -3.02 2.98 -7.04
N GLY A 28 -3.77 3.09 -8.16
CA GLY A 28 -3.80 2.06 -9.21
C GLY A 28 -4.52 0.78 -8.84
N VAL A 29 -5.59 0.86 -8.04
CA VAL A 29 -6.43 -0.30 -7.66
C VAL A 29 -7.89 -0.06 -8.02
N THR A 30 -8.76 -1.04 -7.74
CA THR A 30 -10.21 -0.87 -7.95
C THR A 30 -10.89 -0.24 -6.73
N GLU A 31 -12.00 0.47 -6.93
CA GLU A 31 -12.83 1.01 -5.83
C GLU A 31 -13.27 -0.08 -4.83
N THR A 32 -13.56 -1.29 -5.33
CA THR A 32 -13.87 -2.46 -4.49
C THR A 32 -12.70 -2.84 -3.57
N THR A 33 -11.46 -2.69 -4.04
CA THR A 33 -10.26 -2.95 -3.24
C THR A 33 -10.16 -1.95 -2.08
N VAL A 34 -10.36 -0.65 -2.37
CA VAL A 34 -10.42 0.40 -1.33
C VAL A 34 -11.54 0.11 -0.34
N ARG A 35 -12.74 -0.24 -0.81
CA ARG A 35 -13.86 -0.61 0.06
C ARG A 35 -13.53 -1.80 0.96
N ASN A 36 -12.81 -2.81 0.46
CA ASN A 36 -12.40 -3.96 1.26
C ASN A 36 -11.37 -3.58 2.34
N TRP A 37 -10.42 -2.69 2.00
CA TRP A 37 -9.50 -2.13 2.98
C TRP A 37 -10.26 -1.38 4.08
N GLU A 38 -11.23 -0.54 3.73
CA GLU A 38 -11.99 0.26 4.70
C GLU A 38 -12.88 -0.59 5.64
N ASN A 39 -13.32 -1.76 5.18
CA ASN A 39 -14.22 -2.65 5.94
C ASN A 39 -13.50 -3.81 6.63
N ASN A 40 -12.17 -3.76 6.78
CA ASN A 40 -11.36 -4.81 7.40
C ASN A 40 -11.53 -6.21 6.76
N ARG A 41 -11.90 -6.28 5.48
CA ARG A 41 -12.18 -7.57 4.82
C ARG A 41 -10.93 -8.23 4.24
N SER A 42 -10.06 -7.45 3.61
CA SER A 42 -8.81 -7.92 3.03
C SER A 42 -7.79 -6.78 2.99
N GLY A 43 -6.50 -7.10 2.90
CA GLY A 43 -5.40 -6.12 2.76
C GLY A 43 -4.83 -5.54 4.06
N ILE A 44 -5.59 -5.53 5.17
CA ILE A 44 -5.09 -4.98 6.45
C ILE A 44 -3.91 -5.78 7.01
N GLU A 45 -3.97 -7.12 6.93
CA GLU A 45 -2.85 -7.98 7.30
C GLU A 45 -1.59 -7.68 6.47
N TRP A 46 -1.75 -7.27 5.21
CA TRP A 46 -0.63 -6.90 4.35
C TRP A 46 0.01 -5.58 4.79
N PHE A 47 -0.79 -4.57 5.15
CA PHE A 47 -0.27 -3.31 5.69
C PHE A 47 0.53 -3.53 6.97
N GLU A 48 0.04 -4.37 7.89
CA GLU A 48 0.76 -4.73 9.11
C GLU A 48 2.08 -5.45 8.81
N ARG A 49 2.07 -6.41 7.86
CA ARG A 49 3.28 -7.14 7.44
C ARG A 49 4.31 -6.22 6.80
N ILE A 50 3.89 -5.29 5.94
CA ILE A 50 4.80 -4.30 5.33
C ILE A 50 5.37 -3.35 6.38
N ALA A 51 4.56 -2.89 7.34
CA ALA A 51 5.08 -2.07 8.44
C ALA A 51 6.15 -2.81 9.25
N LYS A 52 5.89 -4.06 9.65
CA LYS A 52 6.87 -4.90 10.35
C LYS A 52 8.14 -5.16 9.52
N LEU A 53 7.98 -5.34 8.20
CA LEU A 53 9.11 -5.52 7.28
C LEU A 53 9.97 -4.26 7.21
N CYS A 54 9.35 -3.08 7.08
CA CYS A 54 10.02 -1.78 7.09
C CYS A 54 10.76 -1.53 8.42
N ASP A 55 10.14 -1.84 9.56
CA ASP A 55 10.76 -1.72 10.87
C ASP A 55 11.99 -2.63 11.00
N ALA A 56 11.88 -3.88 10.55
CA ALA A 56 12.96 -4.86 10.60
C ALA A 56 14.14 -4.50 9.69
N LEU A 57 13.87 -3.84 8.55
CA LEU A 57 14.90 -3.41 7.58
C LEU A 57 15.35 -1.97 7.78
N GLN A 58 14.78 -1.25 8.74
CA GLN A 58 15.02 0.17 9.00
C GLN A 58 14.88 1.04 7.72
N CYS A 59 13.84 0.79 6.93
CA CYS A 59 13.60 1.47 5.66
C CYS A 59 12.13 1.92 5.51
N ALA A 60 11.85 2.76 4.51
CA ALA A 60 10.49 3.11 4.12
C ALA A 60 9.93 2.13 3.08
N PRO A 61 8.60 2.06 2.86
CA PRO A 61 7.99 1.16 1.87
C PRO A 61 8.53 1.36 0.44
N ASN A 62 8.89 2.60 0.06
CA ASN A 62 9.45 2.89 -1.26
C ASN A 62 10.87 2.33 -1.46
N ASP A 63 11.58 2.01 -0.37
CA ASP A 63 12.91 1.39 -0.45
C ASP A 63 12.83 -0.11 -0.78
N LEU A 64 11.63 -0.72 -0.68
CA LEU A 64 11.42 -2.15 -0.91
C LEU A 64 11.45 -2.55 -2.38
N PHE A 65 11.39 -1.61 -3.31
CA PHE A 65 11.38 -1.89 -4.75
C PHE A 65 12.18 -0.85 -5.55
N ARG A 66 12.62 -1.24 -6.74
CA ARG A 66 13.27 -0.35 -7.72
C ARG A 66 12.66 -0.63 -9.08
N TYR A 67 12.47 0.41 -9.88
CA TYR A 67 12.08 0.24 -11.27
C TYR A 67 13.31 -0.09 -12.09
N GLN A 68 13.30 -1.24 -12.77
CA GLN A 68 14.28 -1.55 -13.81
C GLN A 68 13.69 -1.16 -15.16
N LYS A 69 14.46 -0.43 -15.97
CA LYS A 69 14.09 -0.19 -17.36
C LYS A 69 14.13 -1.52 -18.10
N ILE A 70 13.05 -1.86 -18.78
CA ILE A 70 13.00 -3.01 -19.66
C ILE A 70 13.69 -2.59 -20.97
N GLY A 71 14.91 -3.10 -21.23
CA GLY A 71 15.59 -2.92 -22.52
C GLY A 71 17.00 -2.33 -22.51
N GLU A 72 17.58 -2.00 -21.35
CA GLU A 72 19.02 -1.65 -21.25
C GLU A 72 19.80 -2.91 -20.86
N ASN A 73 19.91 -3.87 -21.79
CA ASN A 73 21.06 -4.76 -21.78
C ASN A 73 22.25 -3.90 -22.24
N GLU A 74 23.24 -3.75 -21.38
CA GLU A 74 24.52 -3.16 -21.69
C GLU A 74 25.18 -3.93 -22.84
N GLU A 75 25.02 -3.43 -24.07
CA GLU A 75 26.10 -3.49 -25.03
C GLU A 75 27.19 -2.52 -24.52
N ASN A 76 28.38 -3.09 -24.29
CA ASN A 76 29.69 -2.45 -24.08
C ASN A 76 30.16 -2.24 -22.63
N ALA A 77 30.78 -3.28 -22.05
CA ALA A 77 32.23 -3.28 -21.74
C ALA A 77 32.74 -4.71 -21.47
#